data_AF-A0A7S3KYS5-F1
#
_entry.id   AF-A0A7S3KYS5-F1
#
_cell.length_a   1.000
_cell.length_b   1.000
_cell.length_c   1.000
_cell.angle_alpha   90.00
_cell.angle_beta   90.00
_cell.angle_gamma   90.00
#
_symmetry.space_group_name_H-M   'P 1'
#
loop_
_entity.id
_entity.type
_entity.pdbx_description
1 polymer ?
#
loop_
_entity_poly.entity_id
_entity_poly.type
_entity_poly.pdbx_seq_one_letter_code
_entity_poly.pdbx_strand_id
1 'polypeptide(L)'
;AAFGLSEAGFNTACISKLFPTRSHTVAAQGGINAALGNMTEDDWRWHFYDTVKGSDWLGDQDAIHYMTREAIDSVYELESYGMPFSRTDEGKIYQRAFGGQSLKFGKGGQA
;
A
#
# COMPACT_ATOMS: atom_id res chain seq x y z
N ALA A 1 -12.32 6.14 4.11
CA ALA A 1 -13.02 6.52 5.36
C ALA A 1 -14.37 7.17 5.08
N ALA A 2 -14.46 8.44 4.65
CA ALA A 2 -15.75 9.13 4.49
C ALA A 2 -16.74 8.41 3.56
N PHE A 3 -16.32 8.03 2.35
CA PHE A 3 -17.19 7.29 1.43
C PHE A 3 -17.50 5.87 1.93
N GLY A 4 -16.55 5.17 2.56
CA GLY A 4 -16.80 3.83 3.12
C GLY A 4 -17.84 3.83 4.25
N LEU A 5 -17.89 4.89 5.06
CA LEU A 5 -18.99 5.08 6.03
C LEU A 5 -20.33 5.30 5.32
N SER A 6 -20.36 6.15 4.28
CA SER A 6 -21.58 6.39 3.50
C SER A 6 -22.07 5.13 2.76
N GLU A 7 -21.16 4.33 2.20
CA GLU A 7 -21.47 3.06 1.54
C GLU A 7 -22.05 2.04 2.52
N ALA A 8 -21.57 2.05 3.77
CA ALA A 8 -22.15 1.26 4.86
C ALA A 8 -23.49 1.83 5.40
N GLY A 9 -24.04 2.89 4.80
CA GLY A 9 -25.35 3.44 5.11
C GLY A 9 -25.36 4.53 6.20
N PHE A 10 -24.20 5.01 6.65
CA PHE A 10 -24.12 6.04 7.69
C PHE A 10 -24.25 7.45 7.11
N ASN A 11 -25.02 8.32 7.78
CA ASN A 11 -25.08 9.74 7.44
C ASN A 11 -23.75 10.43 7.84
N THR A 12 -22.94 10.77 6.84
CA THR A 12 -21.52 11.10 7.04
C THR A 12 -21.20 12.54 6.62
N ALA A 13 -20.49 13.28 7.47
CA ALA A 13 -19.90 14.58 7.14
C ALA A 13 -18.37 14.45 6.96
N CYS A 14 -17.84 14.99 5.87
CA CYS A 14 -16.39 15.10 5.63
C CYS A 14 -15.96 16.57 5.77
N ILE A 15 -15.24 16.89 6.86
CA ILE A 15 -14.84 18.26 7.17
C ILE A 15 -13.36 18.44 6.83
N SER A 16 -13.05 19.40 5.96
CA SER A 16 -11.69 19.74 5.57
C SER A 16 -11.52 21.25 5.47
N LYS A 17 -10.35 21.75 5.91
CA LYS A 17 -9.97 23.17 5.75
C LYS A 17 -9.51 23.51 4.33
N LEU A 18 -9.28 22.50 3.49
CA LEU A 18 -8.87 22.63 2.09
C LEU A 18 -9.87 21.92 1.18
N PHE A 19 -9.94 22.35 -0.08
CA PHE A 19 -10.55 21.53 -1.12
C PHE A 19 -9.84 20.17 -1.19
N PRO A 20 -10.55 19.01 -1.26
CA PRO A 20 -9.95 17.69 -1.03
C PRO A 20 -8.69 17.38 -1.83
N THR A 21 -8.65 17.73 -3.13
CA THR A 21 -7.49 17.47 -4.00
C THR A 21 -6.30 18.40 -3.77
N ARG A 22 -6.40 19.32 -2.79
CA ARG A 22 -5.29 20.17 -2.32
C ARG A 22 -4.66 19.66 -1.02
N SER A 23 -5.13 18.53 -0.49
CA SER A 23 -4.50 17.83 0.64
C SER A 23 -3.10 17.36 0.26
N HIS A 24 -2.18 17.26 1.23
CA HIS A 24 -0.77 16.95 0.95
C HIS A 24 -0.55 15.58 0.29
N THR A 25 -1.51 14.65 0.40
CA THR A 25 -1.53 13.39 -0.37
C THR A 25 -1.31 13.59 -1.87
N VAL A 26 -1.75 14.72 -2.44
CA VAL A 26 -1.53 15.04 -3.87
C VAL A 26 -0.06 15.19 -4.25
N ALA A 27 0.82 15.45 -3.27
CA ALA A 27 2.25 15.61 -3.50
C ALA A 27 3.05 14.30 -3.36
N ALA A 28 2.41 13.18 -3.02
CA ALA A 28 3.07 11.89 -2.96
C ALA A 28 3.52 11.46 -4.37
N GLN A 29 4.80 11.10 -4.51
CA GLN A 29 5.39 10.70 -5.81
C GLN A 29 5.80 9.24 -5.84
N GLY A 30 6.13 8.68 -4.66
CA GLY A 30 6.90 7.44 -4.58
C GLY A 30 6.15 6.20 -5.08
N GLY A 31 4.93 6.01 -4.59
CA GLY A 31 4.14 4.81 -4.81
C GLY A 31 3.47 4.35 -3.53
N ILE A 32 2.88 3.16 -3.59
CA ILE A 32 2.25 2.45 -2.47
C ILE A 32 2.76 1.01 -2.47
N ASN A 33 3.05 0.45 -1.30
CA ASN A 33 3.60 -0.89 -1.17
C ASN A 33 2.49 -1.93 -1.06
N ALA A 34 2.57 -2.97 -1.88
CA ALA A 34 1.77 -4.19 -1.75
C ALA A 34 2.55 -5.35 -2.38
N ALA A 35 2.51 -6.52 -1.75
CA ALA A 35 3.20 -7.72 -2.22
C ALA A 35 2.40 -8.41 -3.35
N LEU A 36 2.22 -7.71 -4.48
CA LEU A 36 1.43 -8.20 -5.62
C LEU A 36 2.13 -9.31 -6.41
N GLY A 37 3.45 -9.39 -6.31
CA GLY A 37 4.25 -10.36 -7.05
C GLY A 37 4.26 -10.15 -8.58
N ASN A 38 4.04 -8.91 -9.06
CA ASN A 38 3.95 -8.62 -10.50
C ASN A 38 5.30 -8.54 -11.20
N MET A 39 6.38 -8.24 -10.46
CA MET A 39 7.74 -8.10 -11.00
C MET A 39 8.63 -9.31 -10.68
N THR A 40 8.51 -9.82 -9.45
CA THR A 40 9.17 -11.03 -8.95
C THR A 40 8.24 -11.73 -7.98
N GLU A 41 8.54 -12.98 -7.60
CA GLU A 41 7.84 -13.64 -6.50
C GLU A 41 7.91 -12.78 -5.23
N ASP A 42 6.78 -12.59 -4.56
CA ASP A 42 6.68 -11.76 -3.36
C ASP A 42 5.70 -12.38 -2.35
N ASP A 43 5.79 -11.95 -1.09
CA ASP A 43 4.99 -12.44 0.02
C ASP A 43 4.73 -11.30 1.01
N TRP A 44 3.46 -11.11 1.40
CA TRP A 44 3.09 -10.09 2.37
C TRP A 44 3.83 -10.26 3.71
N ARG A 45 4.26 -11.47 4.06
CA ARG A 45 5.08 -11.75 5.26
C ARG A 45 6.49 -11.19 5.16
N TRP A 46 7.03 -11.01 3.95
CA TRP A 46 8.32 -10.34 3.75
C TRP A 46 8.17 -8.84 3.95
N HIS A 47 7.09 -8.25 3.39
CA HIS A 47 6.71 -6.86 3.67
C HIS A 47 6.46 -6.62 5.18
N PHE A 48 5.81 -7.56 5.87
CA PHE A 48 5.65 -7.53 7.33
C PHE A 48 7.01 -7.46 8.04
N TYR A 49 7.92 -8.36 7.71
CA TYR A 49 9.26 -8.39 8.31
C TYR A 49 10.03 -7.10 8.08
N ASP A 50 10.05 -6.60 6.85
CA ASP A 50 10.73 -5.35 6.51
C ASP A 50 10.14 -4.17 7.26
N THR A 51 8.82 -4.15 7.46
CA THR A 51 8.14 -3.10 8.21
C THR A 51 8.46 -3.17 9.71
N VAL A 52 8.43 -4.36 10.32
CA VAL A 52 8.81 -4.54 11.74
C VAL A 52 10.26 -4.13 11.96
N LYS A 53 11.18 -4.60 11.11
CA LYS A 53 12.60 -4.22 11.17
C LYS A 53 12.79 -2.72 10.92
N GLY A 54 12.11 -2.16 9.93
CA GLY A 54 12.20 -0.73 9.57
C GLY A 54 11.64 0.20 10.64
N SER A 55 10.69 -0.29 11.44
CA SER A 55 10.18 0.41 12.63
C SER A 55 11.12 0.35 13.84
N ASP A 56 12.28 -0.30 13.70
CA ASP A 56 13.23 -0.56 14.79
C ASP A 56 12.56 -1.25 16.00
N TRP A 57 11.68 -2.22 15.70
CA TRP A 57 10.87 -2.97 16.68
C TRP A 57 9.97 -2.14 17.60
N LEU A 58 9.80 -0.84 17.32
CA LEU A 58 8.89 0.03 18.06
C LEU A 58 7.44 -0.03 17.52
N GLY A 59 7.25 -0.56 16.31
CA GLY A 59 5.93 -0.68 15.70
C GLY A 59 5.11 -1.84 16.28
N ASP A 60 3.83 -1.58 16.49
CA ASP A 60 2.86 -2.59 16.95
C ASP A 60 2.63 -3.64 15.86
N GLN A 61 3.04 -4.87 16.14
CA GLN A 61 3.10 -5.93 15.13
C GLN A 61 1.72 -6.43 14.68
N ASP A 62 0.68 -6.29 15.50
CA ASP A 62 -0.70 -6.58 15.11
C ASP A 62 -1.20 -5.60 14.03
N ALA A 63 -0.93 -4.31 14.21
CA ALA A 63 -1.23 -3.27 13.23
C ALA A 63 -0.41 -3.46 11.93
N ILE A 64 0.88 -3.77 12.05
CA ILE A 64 1.75 -4.04 10.88
C ILE A 64 1.28 -5.29 10.12
N HIS A 65 0.88 -6.34 10.83
CA HIS A 65 0.33 -7.56 10.23
C HIS A 65 -0.94 -7.23 9.43
N TYR A 66 -1.91 -6.54 10.03
CA TYR A 66 -3.13 -6.13 9.33
C TYR A 66 -2.79 -5.31 8.08
N MET A 67 -1.97 -4.26 8.23
CA MET A 67 -1.61 -3.38 7.12
C MET A 67 -0.95 -4.12 5.96
N THR A 68 0.03 -4.99 6.24
CA THR A 68 0.82 -5.66 5.19
C THR A 68 0.04 -6.78 4.50
N ARG A 69 -0.83 -7.49 5.22
CA ARG A 69 -1.71 -8.51 4.65
C ARG A 69 -2.79 -7.92 3.75
N GLU A 70 -3.45 -6.85 4.20
CA GLU A 70 -4.57 -6.23 3.49
C GLU A 70 -4.12 -5.27 2.36
N ALA A 71 -2.80 -5.00 2.24
CA ALA A 71 -2.24 -4.11 1.23
C ALA A 71 -2.54 -4.57 -0.21
N ILE A 72 -2.57 -5.88 -0.47
CA ILE A 72 -2.82 -6.45 -1.80
C ILE A 72 -4.22 -6.07 -2.28
N ASP A 73 -5.24 -6.41 -1.49
CA ASP A 73 -6.63 -6.13 -1.83
C ASP A 73 -6.91 -4.62 -1.89
N SER A 74 -6.30 -3.84 -0.97
CA SER A 74 -6.42 -2.38 -0.96
C SER A 74 -5.87 -1.72 -2.23
N VAL A 75 -4.77 -2.24 -2.80
CA VAL A 75 -4.20 -1.70 -4.04
C VAL A 75 -5.05 -2.10 -5.26
N TYR A 76 -5.58 -3.32 -5.30
CA TYR A 76 -6.51 -3.72 -6.37
C TYR A 76 -7.85 -2.98 -6.31
N GLU A 77 -8.34 -2.62 -5.13
CA GLU A 77 -9.51 -1.75 -4.97
C GLU A 77 -9.29 -0.39 -5.64
N LEU A 78 -8.13 0.24 -5.41
CA LEU A 78 -7.76 1.50 -6.07
C LEU A 78 -7.67 1.36 -7.59
N GLU A 79 -7.12 0.25 -8.08
CA GLU A 79 -7.04 -0.04 -9.51
C GLU A 79 -8.44 -0.20 -10.12
N SER A 80 -9.35 -0.86 -9.40
CA SER A 80 -10.77 -1.02 -9.78
C SER A 80 -11.53 0.30 -9.78
N TYR A 81 -11.16 1.27 -8.95
CA TYR A 81 -11.67 2.65 -9.00
C TYR A 81 -11.09 3.47 -10.17
N GLY A 82 -10.20 2.88 -10.97
CA GLY A 82 -9.61 3.50 -12.15
C GLY A 82 -8.32 4.27 -11.87
N MET A 83 -7.62 4.00 -10.76
CA MET A 83 -6.32 4.61 -10.49
C MET A 83 -5.33 4.24 -11.63
N PRO A 84 -4.73 5.23 -12.31
CA PRO A 84 -3.93 5.00 -13.51
C PRO A 84 -2.51 4.57 -13.16
N PHE A 85 -2.36 3.38 -12.57
CA PHE A 85 -1.05 2.78 -12.32
C PHE A 85 -0.29 2.56 -13.64
N SER A 86 1.03 2.82 -13.60
CA SER A 86 1.94 2.36 -14.65
C SER A 86 1.85 0.84 -14.79
N ARG A 87 2.12 0.33 -16.00
CA ARG A 87 1.88 -1.07 -16.34
C ARG A 87 3.16 -1.79 -16.72
N THR A 88 3.20 -3.09 -16.43
CA THR A 88 4.18 -4.02 -17.01
C THR A 88 3.81 -4.34 -18.46
N ASP A 89 4.69 -5.02 -19.20
CA ASP A 89 4.40 -5.50 -20.56
C ASP A 89 3.22 -6.49 -20.61
N GLU A 90 2.90 -7.12 -19.47
CA GLU A 90 1.75 -8.02 -19.29
C GLU A 90 0.45 -7.29 -18.90
N GLY A 91 0.47 -5.96 -18.78
CA GLY A 91 -0.68 -5.15 -18.37
C GLY A 91 -0.98 -5.15 -16.87
N LYS A 92 -0.12 -5.75 -16.04
CA LYS A 92 -0.25 -5.74 -14.58
C LYS A 92 0.27 -4.41 -14.00
N ILE A 93 -0.05 -4.14 -12.73
CA ILE A 93 0.48 -2.97 -12.01
C ILE A 93 2.00 -3.07 -11.92
N TYR A 94 2.71 -2.07 -12.43
CA TYR A 94 4.17 -1.99 -12.32
C TYR A 94 4.60 -1.71 -10.89
N GLN A 95 5.57 -2.48 -10.38
CA GLN A 95 6.21 -2.27 -9.08
C GLN A 95 7.67 -1.87 -9.29
N ARG A 96 8.21 -1.04 -8.39
CA ARG A 96 9.61 -0.61 -8.44
C ARG A 96 10.28 -0.84 -7.11
N ALA A 97 11.59 -1.07 -7.17
CA ALA A 97 12.43 -1.15 -5.98
C ALA A 97 12.32 0.12 -5.12
N PHE A 98 12.24 -0.07 -3.81
CA PHE A 98 12.24 1.01 -2.83
C PHE A 98 13.18 0.70 -1.65
N GLY A 99 13.57 1.73 -0.92
CA GLY A 99 14.50 1.59 0.20
C GLY A 99 13.91 0.72 1.32
N GLY A 100 14.71 -0.21 1.85
CA GLY A 100 14.31 -1.04 2.99
C GLY A 100 13.40 -2.23 2.66
N GLN A 101 13.22 -2.57 1.38
CA GLN A 101 12.40 -3.70 0.94
C GLN A 101 13.28 -4.86 0.47
N SER A 102 12.96 -6.07 0.90
CA SER A 102 13.76 -7.26 0.66
C SER A 102 12.92 -8.52 0.49
N LEU A 103 13.45 -9.47 -0.28
CA LEU A 103 12.83 -10.79 -0.41
C LEU A 103 13.29 -11.72 0.73
N LYS A 104 12.48 -12.73 1.03
CA LYS A 104 12.85 -13.85 1.94
C LYS A 104 13.33 -13.40 3.32
N PHE A 105 12.59 -12.51 3.98
CA PHE A 105 12.89 -12.02 5.33
C PHE A 105 14.31 -11.40 5.47
N GLY A 106 14.69 -10.52 4.55
CA GLY A 106 16.00 -9.84 4.60
C GLY A 106 17.18 -10.63 4.04
N LYS A 107 16.96 -11.85 3.51
CA LYS A 107 18.02 -12.71 2.97
C LYS A 107 18.12 -12.69 1.45
N GLY A 108 17.09 -12.21 0.77
CA GLY A 108 17.05 -12.07 -0.68
C GLY A 108 17.60 -10.75 -1.17
N GLY A 109 17.50 -10.53 -2.48
CA GLY A 109 17.76 -9.23 -3.10
C GLY A 109 16.69 -8.21 -2.74
N GLN A 110 16.82 -7.03 -3.36
CA GLN A 110 15.80 -5.98 -3.25
C GLN A 110 14.51 -6.45 -3.93
N ALA A 111 13.39 -6.28 -3.24
CA ALA A 111 12.05 -6.50 -3.78
C ALA A 111 11.68 -5.39 -4.78
#